data_AF-A0A0R0LQW7-F1
#
_entry.id   AF-A0A0R0LQW7-F1
#
_cell.length_a   1.000
_cell.length_b   1.000
_cell.length_c   1.000
_cell.angle_alpha   90.00
_cell.angle_beta   90.00
_cell.angle_gamma   90.00
#
_symmetry.space_group_name_H-M   'P 1'
#
loop_
_entity.id
_entity.type
_entity.pdbx_description
1 polymer ?
#
loop_
_entity_poly.entity_id
_entity_poly.type
_entity_poly.pdbx_seq_one_letter_code
_entity_poly.pdbx_strand_id
1 'polypeptide(L)'
;NSKDSNFGEFIRRRLDKIQSEMFDSASVKLKEKIKRTDNWQQFMEFLNDQYAIMIPFCGDKHCEEVIKKDTTVYKPNSDVVDQQGAKSLCVPFADNEKGDFCCIKCEKKTERFTLFGRSY
;
A
#
# COMPACT_ATOMS: atom_id res chain seq x y z
N ASN A 1 32.79 -26.45 31.18
CA ASN A 1 31.37 -26.50 30.79
C ASN A 1 30.53 -25.38 31.40
N SER A 2 30.90 -24.11 31.19
CA SER A 2 30.11 -22.94 31.65
C SER A 2 30.25 -21.76 30.68
N LYS A 3 31.44 -21.59 30.08
CA LYS A 3 31.71 -20.58 29.04
C LYS A 3 30.93 -20.80 27.74
N ASP A 4 30.71 -22.05 27.31
CA ASP A 4 30.03 -22.36 26.04
C ASP A 4 28.51 -22.10 26.08
N SER A 5 27.85 -22.33 27.23
CA SER A 5 26.44 -21.98 27.42
C SER A 5 26.19 -20.49 27.28
N ASN A 6 27.09 -19.65 27.79
CA ASN A 6 26.98 -18.20 27.70
C ASN A 6 27.14 -17.69 26.25
N PHE A 7 28.05 -18.30 25.48
CA PHE A 7 28.24 -17.94 24.07
C PHE A 7 27.04 -18.37 23.20
N GLY A 8 26.52 -19.58 23.39
CA GLY A 8 25.34 -20.04 22.65
C GLY A 8 24.07 -19.23 22.94
N GLU A 9 23.89 -18.74 24.17
CA GLU A 9 22.82 -17.81 24.52
C GLU A 9 23.06 -16.40 23.94
N PHE A 10 24.31 -15.92 23.98
CA PHE A 10 24.69 -14.65 23.37
C PHE A 10 24.37 -14.62 21.87
N ILE A 11 24.74 -15.66 21.11
CA ILE A 11 24.46 -15.74 19.67
C ILE A 11 22.96 -15.75 19.40
N ARG A 12 22.17 -16.54 20.14
CA ARG A 12 20.71 -16.55 20.01
C ARG A 12 20.11 -15.16 20.21
N ARG A 13 20.47 -14.48 21.31
CA ARG A 13 20.02 -13.10 21.57
C ARG A 13 20.41 -12.12 20.46
N ARG A 14 21.57 -12.31 19.81
CA ARG A 14 21.99 -11.46 18.68
C ARG A 14 21.15 -11.74 17.43
N LEU A 15 20.83 -13.00 17.14
CA LEU A 15 19.97 -13.35 16.01
C LEU A 15 18.54 -12.82 16.21
N ASP A 16 17.99 -12.97 17.42
CA ASP A 16 16.68 -12.43 17.77
C ASP A 16 16.65 -10.91 17.59
N LYS A 17 17.72 -10.23 18.04
CA LYS A 17 17.85 -8.78 17.87
C LYS A 17 17.93 -8.36 16.40
N ILE A 18 18.69 -9.08 15.58
CA ILE A 18 18.79 -8.80 14.14
C ILE A 18 17.40 -8.97 13.49
N GLN A 19 16.69 -10.04 13.82
CA GLN A 19 15.35 -10.30 13.31
C GLN A 19 14.37 -9.19 13.71
N SER A 20 14.36 -8.79 14.98
CA SER A 20 13.45 -7.74 15.46
C SER A 20 13.77 -6.40 14.81
N GLU A 21 15.04 -6.01 14.73
CA GLU A 21 15.45 -4.73 14.12
C GLU A 21 15.11 -4.68 12.62
N MET A 22 15.29 -5.78 11.89
CA MET A 22 14.92 -5.87 10.49
C MET A 22 13.40 -5.76 10.30
N PHE A 23 12.63 -6.47 11.12
CA PHE A 23 11.17 -6.44 11.07
C PHE A 23 10.62 -5.04 11.41
N ASP A 24 11.11 -4.43 12.48
CA ASP A 24 10.65 -3.11 12.93
C ASP A 24 10.99 -2.05 11.88
N SER A 25 12.21 -2.07 11.33
CA SER A 25 12.60 -1.15 10.26
C SER A 25 11.72 -1.28 9.02
N ALA A 26 11.42 -2.50 8.58
CA ALA A 26 10.54 -2.74 7.46
C ALA A 26 9.09 -2.31 7.75
N SER A 27 8.60 -2.59 8.96
CA SER A 27 7.25 -2.24 9.40
C SER A 27 7.03 -0.73 9.45
N VAL A 28 8.02 0.03 9.92
CA VAL A 28 7.97 1.51 9.91
C VAL A 28 7.93 2.03 8.48
N LYS A 29 8.84 1.57 7.61
CA LYS A 29 8.87 1.98 6.20
C LYS A 29 7.57 1.68 5.46
N LEU A 30 6.96 0.52 5.73
CA LEU A 30 5.66 0.15 5.17
C LEU A 30 4.57 1.16 5.58
N LYS A 31 4.48 1.47 6.89
CA LYS A 31 3.49 2.43 7.41
C LYS A 31 3.70 3.82 6.84
N GLU A 32 4.95 4.28 6.74
CA GLU A 32 5.29 5.58 6.13
C GLU A 32 4.92 5.63 4.65
N LYS A 33 5.04 4.50 3.94
CA LYS A 33 4.70 4.34 2.52
C LYS A 33 3.22 4.07 2.24
N ILE A 34 2.36 4.15 3.24
CA ILE A 34 0.90 4.12 3.08
C ILE A 34 0.33 5.52 3.36
N LYS A 35 -0.42 6.07 2.41
CA LYS A 35 -1.15 7.35 2.56
C LYS A 35 -2.64 7.13 2.44
N ARG A 36 -3.43 8.08 2.93
CA ARG A 36 -4.90 8.08 2.81
C ARG A 36 -5.34 9.37 2.16
N THR A 37 -6.28 9.29 1.24
CA THR A 37 -6.90 10.46 0.61
C THR A 37 -8.27 10.09 0.04
N ASP A 38 -9.15 11.08 -0.07
CA ASP A 38 -10.42 11.04 -0.80
C ASP A 38 -10.39 11.95 -2.04
N ASN A 39 -9.24 12.56 -2.34
CA ASN A 39 -9.05 13.49 -3.43
C ASN A 39 -8.27 12.84 -4.58
N TRP A 40 -8.80 12.93 -5.81
CA TRP A 40 -8.20 12.30 -6.98
C TRP A 40 -6.82 12.88 -7.37
N GLN A 41 -6.60 14.18 -7.19
CA GLN A 41 -5.30 14.80 -7.49
C GLN A 41 -4.22 14.32 -6.53
N GLN A 42 -4.52 14.30 -5.22
CA GLN A 42 -3.60 13.76 -4.20
C GLN A 42 -3.32 12.27 -4.42
N PHE A 43 -4.32 11.49 -4.86
CA PHE A 43 -4.12 10.10 -5.21
C PHE A 43 -3.08 9.93 -6.32
N MET A 44 -3.15 10.76 -7.37
CA MET A 44 -2.18 10.74 -8.48
C MET A 44 -0.77 11.15 -8.01
N GLU A 45 -0.67 12.19 -7.20
CA GLU A 45 0.60 12.66 -6.61
C GLU A 45 1.28 11.54 -5.80
N PHE A 46 0.54 10.95 -4.84
CA PHE A 46 1.06 9.86 -4.01
C PHE A 46 1.41 8.61 -4.82
N LEU A 47 0.65 8.29 -5.88
CA LEU A 47 0.94 7.16 -6.74
C LEU A 47 2.25 7.37 -7.54
N ASN A 48 2.49 8.59 -8.02
CA ASN A 48 3.74 8.93 -8.70
C ASN A 48 4.94 8.81 -7.76
N ASP A 49 4.77 9.18 -6.49
CA ASP A 49 5.79 9.05 -5.43
C ASP A 49 5.94 7.61 -4.86
N GLN A 50 5.33 6.63 -5.53
CA GLN A 50 5.42 5.20 -5.20
C GLN A 50 4.87 4.86 -3.79
N TYR A 51 3.82 5.56 -3.35
CA TYR A 51 3.06 5.18 -2.16
C TYR A 51 1.98 4.14 -2.50
N ALA A 52 1.59 3.36 -1.51
CA ALA A 52 0.28 2.70 -1.51
C ALA A 52 -0.74 3.67 -0.89
N ILE A 53 -1.94 3.74 -1.46
CA ILE A 53 -2.92 4.76 -1.11
C ILE A 53 -4.24 4.11 -0.72
N MET A 54 -4.72 4.42 0.48
CA MET A 54 -6.07 4.10 0.91
C MET A 54 -7.03 5.16 0.39
N ILE A 55 -8.01 4.72 -0.39
CA ILE A 55 -9.07 5.58 -0.95
C ILE A 55 -10.46 5.02 -0.63
N PRO A 56 -11.50 5.87 -0.54
CA PRO A 56 -12.87 5.39 -0.50
C PRO A 56 -13.22 4.81 -1.87
N PHE A 57 -13.58 3.53 -1.90
CA PHE A 57 -13.86 2.80 -3.13
C PHE A 57 -15.14 1.98 -3.00
N CYS A 58 -16.01 2.02 -4.01
CA CYS A 58 -17.30 1.31 -3.99
C CYS A 58 -17.18 -0.21 -4.16
N GLY A 59 -16.05 -0.74 -4.65
CA GLY A 59 -15.89 -2.17 -4.94
C GLY A 59 -16.33 -2.57 -6.35
N ASP A 60 -16.86 -1.64 -7.16
CA ASP A 60 -17.31 -1.95 -8.51
C ASP A 60 -16.12 -2.12 -9.46
N LYS A 61 -16.12 -3.23 -10.20
CA LYS A 61 -15.12 -3.52 -11.25
C LYS A 61 -14.97 -2.40 -12.27
N HIS A 62 -16.06 -1.71 -12.60
CA HIS A 62 -16.02 -0.59 -13.54
C HIS A 62 -15.10 0.54 -13.03
N CYS A 63 -15.25 0.94 -11.76
CA CYS A 63 -14.42 1.97 -11.16
C CYS A 63 -12.96 1.52 -11.02
N GLU A 64 -12.72 0.23 -10.74
CA GLU A 64 -11.36 -0.32 -10.72
C GLU A 64 -10.67 -0.21 -12.10
N GLU A 65 -11.37 -0.58 -13.18
CA GLU A 65 -10.84 -0.45 -14.54
C GLU A 65 -10.62 1.02 -14.94
N VAL A 66 -11.49 1.94 -14.51
CA VAL A 66 -11.30 3.38 -14.72
C VAL A 66 -10.04 3.87 -14.00
N ILE A 67 -9.88 3.55 -12.71
CA ILE A 67 -8.69 3.91 -11.93
C ILE A 67 -7.44 3.39 -12.61
N LYS A 68 -7.43 2.11 -13.02
CA LYS A 68 -6.30 1.49 -13.71
C LYS A 68 -5.96 2.20 -15.02
N LYS A 69 -6.95 2.52 -15.85
CA LYS A 69 -6.73 3.22 -17.12
C LYS A 69 -6.17 4.63 -16.89
N ASP A 70 -6.81 5.39 -16.02
CA ASP A 70 -6.45 6.79 -15.75
C ASP A 70 -5.06 6.95 -15.12
N THR A 71 -4.55 5.88 -14.49
CA THR A 71 -3.25 5.86 -13.81
C THR A 71 -2.16 5.14 -14.60
N THR A 72 -2.50 4.56 -15.75
CA THR A 72 -1.50 3.94 -16.62
C THR A 72 -0.75 5.03 -17.36
N VAL A 73 0.57 4.99 -17.30
CA VAL A 73 1.45 5.92 -18.03
C VAL A 73 1.98 5.19 -19.25
N TYR A 74 1.79 5.77 -20.43
CA TYR A 74 2.26 5.26 -21.71
C TYR A 74 3.49 6.05 -22.18
N LYS A 75 4.38 5.38 -22.92
CA LYS A 75 5.51 6.06 -23.57
C LYS A 75 5.00 7.02 -24.66
N PRO A 76 5.68 8.15 -24.88
CA PRO A 76 5.26 9.13 -25.89
C PRO A 76 5.04 8.49 -27.26
N ASN A 77 3.88 8.78 -27.86
CA ASN A 77 3.50 8.32 -29.20
C ASN A 77 3.50 6.79 -29.39
N SER A 78 3.20 6.02 -28.35
CA SER A 78 3.10 4.56 -28.46
C SER A 78 2.09 3.96 -27.48
N ASP A 79 1.60 2.76 -27.78
CA ASP A 79 0.77 1.97 -26.86
C ASP A 79 1.61 1.18 -25.84
N VAL A 80 2.91 1.47 -25.74
CA VAL A 80 3.81 0.80 -24.79
C VAL A 80 3.63 1.42 -23.41
N VAL A 81 3.21 0.61 -22.44
CA VAL A 81 3.09 1.02 -21.03
C VAL A 81 4.48 1.28 -20.45
N ASP A 82 4.68 2.46 -19.88
CA ASP A 82 5.87 2.85 -19.11
C ASP A 82 5.69 2.53 -17.62
N GLN A 83 4.51 2.87 -17.07
CA GLN A 83 4.16 2.59 -15.68
C GLN A 83 2.76 1.96 -15.62
N GLN A 84 2.66 0.80 -14.97
CA GLN A 84 1.39 0.12 -14.81
C GLN A 84 0.41 0.96 -13.98
N GLY A 85 -0.85 0.96 -14.39
CA GLY A 85 -1.93 1.57 -13.61
C GLY A 85 -2.12 0.92 -12.24
N ALA A 86 -2.60 1.71 -11.30
CA ALA A 86 -2.93 1.26 -9.95
C ALA A 86 -4.04 0.21 -9.98
N LYS A 87 -3.89 -0.82 -9.13
CA LYS A 87 -4.88 -1.88 -8.91
C LYS A 87 -5.32 -1.86 -7.46
N SER A 88 -6.49 -2.41 -7.17
CA SER A 88 -6.88 -2.69 -5.80
C SER A 88 -5.96 -3.80 -5.24
N LEU A 89 -5.38 -3.57 -4.06
CA LEU A 89 -4.47 -4.51 -3.41
C LEU A 89 -5.25 -5.34 -2.37
N CYS A 90 -5.90 -4.64 -1.45
CA CYS A 90 -6.75 -5.26 -0.44
C CYS A 90 -7.68 -4.24 0.21
N VAL A 91 -8.70 -4.74 0.90
CA VAL A 91 -9.45 -3.97 1.92
C VAL A 91 -8.80 -4.32 3.26
N PRO A 92 -8.11 -3.38 3.94
CA PRO A 92 -7.48 -3.65 5.22
C PRO A 92 -8.49 -4.15 6.27
N PHE A 93 -8.13 -5.19 7.02
CA PHE A 93 -8.97 -5.74 8.09
C PHE A 93 -8.91 -4.90 9.37
N ALA A 94 -7.73 -4.36 9.69
CA ALA A 94 -7.48 -3.44 10.80
C ALA A 94 -7.36 -2.00 10.24
N ASP A 95 -7.60 -1.00 11.10
CA ASP A 95 -7.46 0.43 10.78
C ASP A 95 -8.33 0.93 9.60
N ASN A 96 -9.39 0.20 9.28
CA ASN A 96 -10.38 0.61 8.29
C ASN A 96 -11.56 1.27 9.01
N GLU A 97 -11.58 2.60 8.98
CA GLU A 97 -12.70 3.36 9.50
C GLU A 97 -13.96 3.02 8.70
N LYS A 98 -15.01 2.64 9.43
CA LYS A 98 -16.35 2.56 8.88
C LYS A 98 -17.01 3.91 8.98
N GLY A 99 -17.51 4.43 7.87
CA GLY A 99 -18.17 5.73 7.82
C GLY A 99 -18.84 5.97 6.47
N ASP A 100 -19.59 7.06 6.37
CA ASP A 100 -20.26 7.41 5.12
C ASP A 100 -19.30 8.17 4.19
N PHE A 101 -18.61 7.43 3.32
CA PHE A 101 -17.72 8.00 2.31
C PHE A 101 -18.33 7.88 0.91
N CYS A 102 -17.78 8.64 -0.04
CA CYS A 102 -18.14 8.56 -1.45
C CYS A 102 -16.96 7.99 -2.24
N CYS A 103 -17.24 7.06 -3.15
CA CYS A 103 -16.24 6.51 -4.06
C CYS A 103 -15.56 7.63 -4.85
N ILE A 104 -14.22 7.64 -4.85
CA ILE A 104 -13.40 8.69 -5.48
C ILE A 104 -13.67 8.89 -7.00
N LYS A 105 -14.33 7.93 -7.66
CA LYS A 105 -14.64 7.97 -9.10
C LYS A 105 -16.08 8.19 -9.46
N CYS A 106 -17.02 7.58 -8.73
CA CYS A 106 -18.42 7.54 -9.12
C CYS A 106 -19.37 8.09 -8.06
N GLU A 107 -18.82 8.61 -6.95
CA GLU A 107 -19.54 9.22 -5.84
C GLU A 107 -20.57 8.31 -5.13
N LYS A 108 -20.68 7.04 -5.54
CA LYS A 108 -21.48 6.04 -4.82
C LYS A 108 -21.00 5.93 -3.38
N LYS A 109 -21.94 5.82 -2.45
CA LYS A 109 -21.65 5.61 -1.04
C LYS A 109 -20.82 4.34 -0.83
N THR A 110 -19.85 4.42 0.07
CA THR A 110 -19.02 3.30 0.51
C THR A 110 -18.69 3.45 1.99
N GLU A 111 -18.65 2.32 2.68
CA GLU A 111 -18.37 2.28 4.11
C GLU A 111 -16.91 2.03 4.44
N ARG A 112 -16.05 1.86 3.42
CA ARG A 112 -14.70 1.34 3.61
C ARG A 112 -13.69 2.00 2.69
N PHE A 113 -12.46 2.01 3.18
CA PHE A 113 -11.28 2.31 2.39
C PHE A 113 -10.70 1.04 1.79
N THR A 114 -10.16 1.18 0.59
CA THR A 114 -9.44 0.12 -0.13
C THR A 114 -8.04 0.61 -0.43
N LEU A 115 -7.04 -0.23 -0.21
CA LEU A 115 -5.65 0.06 -0.53
C LEU A 115 -5.42 -0.15 -2.04
N PHE A 116 -4.92 0.87 -2.71
CA PHE A 116 -4.53 0.87 -4.11
C PHE A 116 -3.04 1.15 -4.26
N GLY A 117 -2.45 0.65 -5.34
CA GLY A 117 -1.05 0.94 -5.66
C GLY A 117 -0.63 0.25 -6.95
N ARG A 118 0.63 0.50 -7.36
CA ARG A 118 1.25 -0.24 -8.46
C ARG A 118 1.70 -1.60 -7.94
N SER A 119 1.34 -2.67 -8.66
CA SER A 119 1.73 -4.03 -8.33
C SER A 119 2.82 -4.52 -9.28
N TYR A 120 3.54 -5.57 -8.86
CA TYR A 120 4.37 -6.39 -9.73
C TYR A 120 3.54 -7.01 -10.88
#